data_AF-A0A7X9JPQ3-F1
#
_entry.id   AF-A0A7X9JPQ3-F1
#
_cell.length_a   1.000
_cell.length_b   1.000
_cell.length_c   1.000
_cell.angle_alpha   90.00
_cell.angle_beta   90.00
_cell.angle_gamma   90.00
#
_symmetry.space_group_name_H-M   'P 1'
#
loop_
_entity.id
_entity.type
_entity.pdbx_description
1 polymer ?
#
loop_
_entity_poly.entity_id
_entity_poly.type
_entity_poly.pdbx_seq_one_letter_code
_entity_poly.pdbx_strand_id
1 'polypeptide(L)'
;MSIMPEFIKHINLTLPSIHVPQWSDMVTGFLLLALPQIPLSIGNSIIATKQIANDYFPQKKVSVKKISLTYSIINILNPFLGGIPTCHGSGGIAGHYTFGARTGGSVFLYGSMYLIIGLFFSEGFEQIIKFFPLPILGIILFFEGLALIMLMKDILDSKRSLMISFIVALSCIGLKFGFLIGMILGVVLYYTTDSRVKNTFKFKITFFKKKPF
;
A
#
# COMPACT_ATOMS: atom_id res chain seq x y z
N MET A 1 21.75 15.92 30.16
CA MET A 1 22.90 15.65 29.25
C MET A 1 23.55 14.33 29.64
N SER A 2 22.83 13.21 29.48
CA SER A 2 23.26 11.87 29.93
C SER A 2 22.58 10.73 29.14
N ILE A 3 22.14 10.98 27.90
CA ILE A 3 21.44 9.99 27.06
C ILE A 3 22.44 9.05 26.36
N MET A 4 23.65 9.55 26.05
CA MET A 4 24.67 8.84 25.28
C MET A 4 25.27 7.58 25.97
N PRO A 5 25.54 7.56 27.29
CA PRO A 5 26.12 6.39 27.95
C PRO A 5 25.13 5.21 28.11
N GLU A 6 23.82 5.49 28.18
CA GLU A 6 22.79 4.45 28.27
C GLU A 6 22.52 3.81 26.90
N PHE A 7 22.53 4.60 25.81
CA PHE A 7 22.31 4.07 24.46
C PHE A 7 23.39 3.08 24.02
N ILE A 8 24.66 3.29 24.39
CA ILE A 8 25.76 2.39 24.04
C ILE A 8 25.59 1.01 24.71
N LYS A 9 24.94 0.93 25.89
CA LYS A 9 24.65 -0.36 26.55
C LYS A 9 23.59 -1.19 25.80
N HIS A 10 22.84 -0.58 24.89
CA HIS A 10 21.81 -1.23 24.07
C HIS A 10 22.30 -1.60 22.66
N ILE A 11 23.62 -1.54 22.41
CA ILE A 11 24.20 -2.02 21.16
C ILE A 11 24.48 -3.53 21.30
N ASN A 12 23.49 -4.34 20.93
CA ASN A 12 23.58 -5.80 20.97
C ASN A 12 23.06 -6.40 19.68
N LEU A 13 23.66 -7.52 19.25
CA LEU A 13 23.14 -8.28 18.11
C LEU A 13 21.82 -8.97 18.51
N THR A 14 20.72 -8.48 17.96
CA THR A 14 19.36 -8.98 18.17
C THR A 14 18.87 -9.63 16.88
N LEU A 15 18.62 -10.94 16.92
CA LEU A 15 18.08 -11.68 15.78
C LEU A 15 16.55 -11.59 15.74
N PRO A 16 15.93 -11.61 14.55
CA PRO A 16 14.47 -11.64 14.45
C PRO A 16 13.91 -12.92 15.06
N SER A 17 12.84 -12.79 15.85
CA SER A 17 12.10 -13.93 16.37
C SER A 17 11.12 -14.46 15.33
N ILE A 18 11.07 -15.78 15.20
CA ILE A 18 10.15 -16.45 14.29
C ILE A 18 8.76 -16.44 14.92
N HIS A 19 7.78 -15.93 14.18
CA HIS A 19 6.37 -15.92 14.55
C HIS A 19 5.58 -16.81 13.59
N VAL A 20 4.55 -17.50 14.08
CA VAL A 20 3.64 -18.26 13.22
C VAL A 20 2.25 -17.64 13.35
N PRO A 21 1.72 -16.99 12.29
CA PRO A 21 0.41 -16.36 12.35
C PRO A 21 -0.68 -17.37 12.69
N GLN A 22 -1.53 -17.03 13.66
CA GLN A 22 -2.68 -17.86 13.99
C GLN A 22 -3.80 -17.61 12.98
N TRP A 23 -4.74 -18.56 12.88
CA TRP A 23 -5.89 -18.42 11.99
C TRP A 23 -6.69 -17.13 12.24
N SER A 24 -6.85 -16.76 13.52
CA SER A 24 -7.48 -15.49 13.91
C SER A 24 -6.75 -14.26 13.38
N ASP A 25 -5.42 -14.28 13.36
CA ASP A 25 -4.58 -13.18 12.86
C ASP A 25 -4.71 -13.08 11.34
N MET A 26 -4.76 -14.22 10.64
CA MET A 26 -4.95 -14.27 9.19
C MET A 26 -6.32 -13.71 8.79
N VAL A 27 -7.40 -14.10 9.49
CA VAL A 27 -8.75 -13.58 9.23
C VAL A 27 -8.82 -12.08 9.51
N THR A 28 -8.26 -11.64 10.64
CA THR A 28 -8.23 -10.22 11.03
C THR A 28 -7.42 -9.40 10.03
N GLY A 29 -6.22 -9.85 9.68
CA GLY A 29 -5.35 -9.21 8.69
C GLY A 29 -5.98 -9.19 7.30
N PHE A 30 -6.66 -10.25 6.89
CA PHE A 30 -7.37 -10.28 5.60
C PHE A 30 -8.47 -9.23 5.54
N LEU A 31 -9.33 -9.17 6.57
CA LEU A 31 -10.47 -8.25 6.60
C LEU A 31 -10.07 -6.79 6.81
N LEU A 32 -9.11 -6.52 7.69
CA LEU A 32 -8.74 -5.17 8.09
C LEU A 32 -7.61 -4.56 7.26
N LEU A 33 -6.71 -5.39 6.72
CA LEU A 33 -5.53 -4.91 6.00
C LEU A 33 -5.59 -5.29 4.53
N ALA A 34 -5.72 -6.58 4.20
CA ALA A 34 -5.61 -7.04 2.82
C ALA A 34 -6.73 -6.49 1.94
N LEU A 35 -8.00 -6.67 2.32
CA LEU A 35 -9.15 -6.18 1.55
C LEU A 35 -9.04 -4.67 1.28
N PRO A 36 -8.72 -3.82 2.27
CA PRO A 36 -8.51 -2.40 2.01
C PRO A 36 -7.32 -2.04 1.16
N GLN A 37 -6.26 -2.82 1.24
CA GLN A 37 -5.01 -2.56 0.53
C GLN A 37 -5.04 -3.04 -0.92
N ILE A 38 -5.99 -3.88 -1.35
CA ILE A 38 -6.04 -4.39 -2.74
C ILE A 38 -6.01 -3.24 -3.77
N PRO A 39 -6.93 -2.24 -3.73
CA PRO A 39 -6.93 -1.16 -4.73
C PRO A 39 -5.65 -0.33 -4.69
N LEU A 40 -5.20 0.04 -3.48
CA LEU A 40 -4.01 0.87 -3.30
C LEU A 40 -2.73 0.15 -3.75
N SER A 41 -2.59 -1.12 -3.41
CA SER A 41 -1.43 -1.95 -3.76
C SER A 41 -1.36 -2.24 -5.25
N ILE A 42 -2.50 -2.46 -5.91
CA ILE A 42 -2.53 -2.61 -7.36
C ILE A 42 -2.18 -1.29 -8.05
N GLY A 43 -2.82 -0.18 -7.65
CA GLY A 43 -2.64 1.12 -8.25
C GLY A 43 -1.23 1.67 -8.05
N ASN A 44 -0.85 1.90 -6.78
CA ASN A 44 0.44 2.47 -6.41
C ASN A 44 1.56 1.44 -6.64
N SER A 45 1.45 0.28 -5.98
CA SER A 45 2.62 -0.58 -5.80
C SER A 45 2.91 -1.54 -6.96
N ILE A 46 1.98 -1.68 -7.91
CA ILE A 46 2.14 -2.54 -9.08
C ILE A 46 2.12 -1.71 -10.37
N ILE A 47 1.02 -1.02 -10.66
CA ILE A 47 0.82 -0.33 -11.94
C ILE A 47 1.69 0.93 -12.02
N ALA A 48 1.57 1.85 -11.06
CA ALA A 48 2.35 3.09 -11.04
C ALA A 48 3.84 2.79 -10.88
N THR A 49 4.21 1.84 -10.01
CA THR A 49 5.60 1.37 -9.87
C THR A 49 6.17 0.83 -11.17
N LYS A 50 5.43 0.01 -11.92
CA LYS A 50 5.85 -0.48 -13.24
C LYS A 50 6.07 0.67 -14.21
N GLN A 51 5.14 1.63 -14.25
CA GLN A 51 5.23 2.78 -15.14
C GLN A 51 6.46 3.63 -14.81
N ILE A 52 6.60 4.09 -13.56
CA ILE A 52 7.75 4.89 -13.13
C ILE A 52 9.07 4.15 -13.36
N ALA A 53 9.14 2.86 -13.06
CA ALA A 53 10.35 2.07 -13.30
C ALA A 53 10.73 2.05 -14.80
N ASN A 54 9.75 1.92 -15.70
CA ASN A 54 10.01 1.89 -17.15
C ASN A 54 10.31 3.29 -17.70
N ASP A 55 9.72 4.34 -17.14
CA ASP A 55 9.95 5.72 -17.56
C ASP A 55 11.35 6.19 -17.15
N TYR A 56 11.78 5.88 -15.93
CA TYR A 56 13.09 6.27 -15.41
C TYR A 56 14.23 5.34 -15.80
N PHE A 57 13.93 4.06 -16.05
CA PHE A 57 14.92 3.03 -16.43
C PHE A 57 14.47 2.26 -17.67
N PRO A 58 14.36 2.92 -18.85
CA PRO A 58 13.81 2.32 -20.07
C PRO A 58 14.60 1.10 -20.57
N GLN A 59 15.89 1.02 -20.22
CA GLN A 59 16.78 -0.10 -20.53
C GLN A 59 16.48 -1.36 -19.69
N LYS A 60 15.74 -1.24 -18.58
CA LYS A 60 15.47 -2.32 -17.61
C LYS A 60 13.97 -2.49 -17.40
N LYS A 61 13.26 -2.90 -18.46
CA LYS A 61 11.80 -3.04 -18.41
C LYS A 61 11.38 -4.04 -17.34
N VAL A 62 10.42 -3.63 -16.51
CA VAL A 62 9.81 -4.46 -15.47
C VAL A 62 8.37 -4.78 -15.85
N SER A 63 7.98 -6.05 -15.66
CA SER A 63 6.62 -6.51 -15.91
C SER A 63 5.79 -6.49 -14.62
N VAL A 64 4.47 -6.33 -14.78
CA VAL A 64 3.48 -6.47 -13.70
C VAL A 64 3.69 -7.80 -12.97
N LYS A 65 3.82 -8.90 -13.73
CA LYS A 65 4.03 -10.24 -13.18
C LYS A 65 5.25 -10.30 -12.25
N LYS A 66 6.37 -9.66 -12.63
CA LYS A 66 7.59 -9.67 -11.82
C LYS A 66 7.39 -8.89 -10.51
N ILE A 67 6.79 -7.69 -10.58
CA ILE A 67 6.51 -6.86 -9.39
C ILE A 67 5.52 -7.57 -8.48
N SER A 68 4.44 -8.14 -9.02
CA SER A 68 3.45 -8.88 -8.23
C SER A 68 4.07 -10.09 -7.55
N LEU A 69 4.99 -10.81 -8.21
CA LEU A 69 5.64 -11.97 -7.60
C LEU A 69 6.52 -11.57 -6.41
N THR A 70 7.39 -10.57 -6.58
CA THR A 70 8.26 -10.09 -5.48
C THR A 70 7.46 -9.48 -4.35
N TYR A 71 6.40 -8.73 -4.68
CA TYR A 71 5.44 -8.19 -3.74
C TYR A 71 4.77 -9.30 -2.91
N SER A 72 4.27 -10.36 -3.55
CA SER A 72 3.61 -11.45 -2.83
C SER A 72 4.59 -12.24 -1.95
N ILE A 73 5.80 -12.53 -2.44
CA ILE A 73 6.80 -13.29 -1.70
C ILE A 73 7.16 -12.56 -0.39
N ILE A 74 7.48 -11.26 -0.45
CA ILE A 74 7.87 -10.52 0.75
C ILE A 74 6.71 -10.43 1.76
N ASN A 75 5.47 -10.24 1.30
CA ASN A 75 4.31 -10.17 2.18
C ASN A 75 3.87 -11.53 2.77
N ILE A 76 4.23 -12.64 2.12
CA ILE A 76 4.07 -13.98 2.71
C ILE A 76 5.12 -14.21 3.80
N LEU A 77 6.35 -13.73 3.62
CA LEU A 77 7.45 -13.95 4.56
C LEU A 77 7.41 -13.02 5.78
N ASN A 78 7.05 -11.75 5.60
CA ASN A 78 7.04 -10.74 6.65
C ASN A 78 6.37 -11.18 7.96
N PRO A 79 5.14 -11.73 7.97
CA PRO A 79 4.47 -12.05 9.22
C PRO A 79 5.23 -13.14 10.03
N PHE A 80 6.05 -13.97 9.37
CA PHE A 80 6.88 -14.96 10.06
C PHE A 80 8.08 -14.35 10.79
N LEU A 81 8.44 -13.12 10.46
CA LEU A 81 9.55 -12.38 11.07
C LEU A 81 9.06 -11.23 11.97
N GLY A 82 7.76 -11.22 12.31
CA GLY A 82 7.14 -10.11 13.05
C GLY A 82 7.00 -8.82 12.23
N GLY A 83 7.17 -8.91 10.91
CA GLY A 83 7.10 -7.77 10.00
C GLY A 83 5.66 -7.40 9.62
N ILE A 84 5.49 -6.14 9.21
CA ILE A 84 4.23 -5.60 8.67
C ILE A 84 4.16 -5.79 7.14
N PRO A 85 2.98 -5.65 6.50
CA PRO A 85 2.90 -5.66 5.05
C PRO A 85 3.79 -4.60 4.40
N THR A 86 4.49 -4.96 3.32
CA THR A 86 5.40 -4.08 2.58
C THR A 86 5.01 -3.97 1.11
N CYS A 87 5.54 -2.97 0.42
CA CYS A 87 5.22 -2.74 -0.99
C CYS A 87 6.42 -2.24 -1.80
N HIS A 88 6.29 -2.30 -3.12
CA HIS A 88 7.16 -1.55 -4.03
C HIS A 88 6.50 -0.20 -4.28
N GLY A 89 6.83 0.83 -3.50
CA GLY A 89 6.20 2.15 -3.64
C GLY A 89 6.73 2.93 -4.86
N SER A 90 5.82 3.44 -5.70
CA SER A 90 6.17 4.27 -6.86
C SER A 90 6.88 5.56 -6.42
N GLY A 91 6.42 6.16 -5.32
CA GLY A 91 7.05 7.31 -4.66
C GLY A 91 8.46 7.02 -4.13
N GLY A 92 8.75 5.80 -3.68
CA GLY A 92 10.09 5.40 -3.26
C GLY A 92 11.08 5.41 -4.43
N ILE A 93 10.68 4.84 -5.58
CA ILE A 93 11.48 4.90 -6.81
C ILE A 93 11.70 6.36 -7.24
N ALA A 94 10.64 7.17 -7.22
CA ALA A 94 10.73 8.58 -7.58
C ALA A 94 11.66 9.36 -6.65
N GLY A 95 11.55 9.16 -5.34
CA GLY A 95 12.43 9.78 -4.36
C GLY A 95 13.90 9.45 -4.62
N HIS A 96 14.24 8.16 -4.70
CA HIS A 96 15.61 7.74 -5.00
C HIS A 96 16.12 8.32 -6.32
N TYR A 97 15.30 8.32 -7.38
CA TYR A 97 15.69 8.87 -8.68
C TYR A 97 15.92 10.39 -8.62
N THR A 98 15.04 11.14 -7.95
CA THR A 98 15.15 12.59 -7.76
C THR A 98 16.43 12.95 -7.00
N PHE A 99 16.82 12.15 -6.00
CA PHE A 99 18.08 12.31 -5.27
C PHE A 99 19.31 11.72 -6.01
N GLY A 100 19.20 11.45 -7.30
CA GLY A 100 20.34 11.09 -8.16
C GLY A 100 20.62 9.60 -8.31
N ALA A 101 19.81 8.70 -7.73
CA ALA A 101 20.00 7.28 -7.94
C ALA A 101 19.71 6.88 -9.39
N ARG A 102 20.63 6.13 -10.01
CA ARG A 102 20.49 5.59 -11.37
C ARG A 102 20.58 4.07 -11.42
N THR A 103 20.79 3.43 -10.28
CA THR A 103 20.86 1.98 -10.11
C THR A 103 20.15 1.58 -8.82
N GLY A 104 19.97 0.28 -8.59
CA GLY A 104 19.41 -0.23 -7.32
C GLY A 104 20.35 -0.08 -6.13
N GLY A 105 21.57 0.45 -6.30
CA GLY A 105 22.55 0.58 -5.22
C GLY A 105 22.05 1.44 -4.05
N SER A 106 21.26 2.50 -4.33
CA SER A 106 20.64 3.32 -3.27
C SER A 106 19.67 2.52 -2.40
N VAL A 107 18.87 1.64 -3.03
CA VAL A 107 17.91 0.77 -2.33
C VAL A 107 18.65 -0.28 -1.51
N PHE A 108 19.72 -0.86 -2.04
CA PHE A 108 20.58 -1.78 -1.29
C PHE A 108 21.21 -1.11 -0.07
N LEU A 109 21.81 0.08 -0.23
CA LEU A 109 22.40 0.82 0.88
C LEU A 109 21.35 1.13 1.94
N TYR A 110 20.19 1.63 1.52
CA TYR A 110 19.08 1.96 2.41
C TYR A 110 18.56 0.73 3.18
N GLY A 111 18.36 -0.39 2.50
CA GLY A 111 17.96 -1.65 3.13
C GLY A 111 19.02 -2.17 4.10
N SER A 112 20.30 -2.13 3.72
CA SER A 112 21.42 -2.51 4.60
C SER A 112 21.50 -1.64 5.85
N MET A 113 21.25 -0.33 5.72
CA MET A 113 21.17 0.56 6.88
C MET A 113 20.06 0.13 7.84
N TYR A 114 18.87 -0.20 7.34
CA TYR A 114 17.79 -0.71 8.19
C TYR A 114 18.10 -2.06 8.82
N LEU A 115 18.78 -2.96 8.10
CA LEU A 115 19.24 -4.22 8.68
C LEU A 115 20.24 -3.99 9.81
N ILE A 116 21.21 -3.08 9.65
CA ILE A 116 22.16 -2.74 10.70
C ILE A 116 21.43 -2.12 11.91
N ILE A 117 20.50 -1.18 11.67
CA ILE A 117 19.71 -0.56 12.74
C ILE A 117 18.88 -1.62 13.48
N GLY A 118 18.18 -2.50 12.76
CA GLY A 118 17.36 -3.55 13.35
C GLY A 118 18.18 -4.59 14.12
N LEU A 119 19.33 -5.00 13.59
CA LEU A 119 20.17 -6.02 14.21
C LEU A 119 20.93 -5.50 15.43
N PHE A 120 21.40 -4.26 15.43
CA PHE A 120 22.29 -3.76 16.48
C PHE A 120 21.65 -2.75 17.43
N PHE A 121 20.52 -2.14 17.07
CA PHE A 121 19.93 -1.02 17.80
C PHE A 121 18.43 -1.21 18.11
N SER A 122 17.85 -2.38 17.85
CA SER A 122 16.41 -2.63 18.05
C SER A 122 15.96 -2.50 19.51
N GLU A 123 16.77 -2.92 20.48
CA GLU A 123 16.46 -2.78 21.92
C GLU A 123 16.29 -1.31 22.33
N GLY A 124 17.10 -0.40 21.77
CA GLY A 124 17.01 1.04 22.00
C GLY A 124 16.00 1.76 21.09
N PHE A 125 15.52 1.12 20.03
CA PHE A 125 14.70 1.75 18.99
C PHE A 125 13.35 2.24 19.52
N GLU A 126 12.76 1.53 20.49
CA GLU A 126 11.49 1.95 21.12
C GLU A 126 11.62 3.31 21.84
N GLN A 127 12.82 3.64 22.33
CA GLN A 127 13.07 4.93 22.96
C GLN A 127 13.20 6.03 21.90
N ILE A 128 13.85 5.72 20.77
CA ILE A 128 14.04 6.66 19.65
C ILE A 128 12.70 7.02 19.00
N ILE A 129 11.84 6.02 18.73
CA ILE A 129 10.59 6.25 18.00
C ILE A 129 9.62 7.17 18.78
N LYS A 130 9.73 7.22 20.11
CA LYS A 130 8.96 8.14 20.97
C LYS A 130 9.33 9.61 20.75
N PHE A 131 10.52 9.90 20.23
CA PHE A 131 10.92 11.25 19.82
C PHE A 131 10.46 11.63 18.41
N PHE A 132 9.86 10.69 17.65
CA PHE A 132 9.39 11.00 16.32
C PHE A 132 8.25 12.02 16.39
N PRO A 133 8.39 13.19 15.74
CA PRO A 133 7.39 14.23 15.83
C PRO A 133 6.13 13.84 15.06
N LEU A 134 5.09 13.44 15.80
CA LEU A 134 3.76 13.10 15.25
C LEU A 134 3.18 14.18 14.31
N PRO A 135 3.40 15.49 14.50
CA PRO A 135 2.97 16.49 13.53
C PRO A 135 3.59 16.30 12.13
N ILE A 136 4.85 15.89 12.04
CA ILE A 136 5.50 15.61 10.75
C ILE A 136 4.82 14.42 10.07
N LEU A 137 4.49 13.36 10.84
CA LEU A 137 3.72 12.24 10.31
C LEU A 137 2.38 12.70 9.74
N GLY A 138 1.65 13.52 10.49
CA GLY A 138 0.37 14.07 10.07
C GLY A 138 0.47 14.88 8.78
N ILE A 139 1.51 15.72 8.65
CA ILE A 139 1.76 16.50 7.43
C ILE A 139 2.04 15.57 6.25
N ILE A 140 2.92 14.58 6.41
CA ILE A 140 3.24 13.60 5.35
C ILE A 140 1.96 12.87 4.90
N LEU A 141 1.18 12.35 5.84
CA LEU A 141 -0.07 11.63 5.55
C LEU A 141 -1.12 12.54 4.91
N PHE A 142 -1.18 13.82 5.30
CA PHE A 142 -2.08 14.79 4.69
C PHE A 142 -1.74 15.06 3.22
N PHE A 143 -0.47 15.31 2.91
CA PHE A 143 -0.04 15.53 1.53
C PHE A 143 -0.16 14.28 0.65
N GLU A 144 0.14 13.09 1.19
CA GLU A 144 -0.15 11.82 0.51
C GLU A 144 -1.65 11.66 0.24
N GLY A 145 -2.51 12.00 1.21
CA GLY A 145 -3.96 12.03 1.04
C GLY A 145 -4.40 12.98 -0.07
N LEU A 146 -3.85 14.20 -0.11
CA LEU A 146 -4.12 15.16 -1.19
C LEU A 146 -3.65 14.64 -2.55
N ALA A 147 -2.46 14.06 -2.63
CA ALA A 147 -1.94 13.47 -3.86
C ALA A 147 -2.85 12.34 -4.37
N LEU A 148 -3.38 11.51 -3.48
CA LEU A 148 -4.36 10.47 -3.83
C LEU A 148 -5.70 11.06 -4.30
N ILE A 149 -6.19 12.13 -3.67
CA ILE A 149 -7.42 12.82 -4.11
C ILE A 149 -7.24 13.41 -5.51
N MET A 150 -6.06 13.94 -5.84
CA MET A 150 -5.79 14.50 -7.16
C MET A 150 -5.89 13.47 -8.29
N LEU A 151 -5.66 12.18 -8.01
CA LEU A 151 -5.87 11.09 -8.97
C LEU A 151 -7.36 10.85 -9.30
N MET A 152 -8.27 11.41 -8.51
CA MET A 152 -9.73 11.31 -8.74
C MET A 152 -10.26 12.41 -9.67
N LYS A 153 -9.40 13.18 -10.34
CA LYS A 153 -9.82 14.30 -11.20
C LYS A 153 -10.86 13.89 -12.26
N ASP A 154 -10.70 12.72 -12.86
CA ASP A 154 -11.62 12.19 -13.89
C ASP A 154 -13.00 11.82 -13.35
N ILE A 155 -13.14 11.71 -12.02
CA ILE A 155 -14.40 11.40 -11.32
C ILE A 155 -15.21 12.70 -11.12
N LEU A 156 -14.56 13.86 -11.08
CA LEU A 156 -15.19 15.15 -10.75
C LEU A 156 -16.23 15.60 -11.78
N ASP A 157 -16.07 15.20 -13.05
CA ASP A 157 -16.97 15.59 -14.14
C ASP A 157 -18.35 14.91 -14.04
N SER A 158 -18.45 13.82 -13.27
CA SER A 158 -19.68 13.06 -13.09
C SER A 158 -20.26 13.31 -11.70
N LYS A 159 -21.36 14.09 -11.63
CA LYS A 159 -22.13 14.30 -10.38
C LYS A 159 -22.43 12.99 -9.64
N ARG A 160 -22.72 11.94 -10.41
CA ARG A 160 -23.02 10.61 -9.86
C ARG A 160 -21.79 9.93 -9.28
N SER A 161 -20.68 9.91 -10.00
CA SER A 161 -19.44 9.28 -9.52
C SER A 161 -18.89 10.03 -8.31
N LEU A 162 -19.01 11.36 -8.31
CA LEU A 162 -18.72 12.23 -7.18
C LEU A 162 -19.61 11.89 -5.97
N MET A 163 -20.94 11.74 -6.16
CA MET A 163 -21.85 11.33 -5.08
C MET A 163 -21.47 9.97 -4.48
N ILE A 164 -21.16 8.97 -5.32
CA ILE A 164 -20.70 7.66 -4.86
C ILE A 164 -19.42 7.82 -4.04
N SER A 165 -18.44 8.59 -4.53
CA SER A 165 -17.20 8.88 -3.82
C SER A 165 -17.43 9.51 -2.45
N PHE A 166 -18.36 10.47 -2.34
CA PHE A 166 -18.72 11.09 -1.06
C PHE A 166 -19.34 10.10 -0.09
N ILE A 167 -20.22 9.21 -0.55
CA ILE A 167 -20.80 8.15 0.28
C ILE A 167 -19.71 7.21 0.80
N VAL A 168 -18.76 6.82 -0.05
CA VAL A 168 -17.61 6.01 0.38
C VAL A 168 -16.78 6.76 1.43
N ALA A 169 -16.44 8.03 1.18
CA ALA A 169 -15.65 8.83 2.10
C ALA A 169 -16.33 9.00 3.48
N LEU A 170 -17.64 9.32 3.49
CA LEU A 170 -18.42 9.43 4.73
C LEU A 170 -18.52 8.08 5.45
N SER A 171 -18.65 6.98 4.72
CA SER A 171 -18.64 5.64 5.31
C SER A 171 -17.32 5.37 6.02
N CYS A 172 -16.19 5.67 5.38
CA CYS A 172 -14.85 5.52 5.94
C CYS A 172 -14.65 6.30 7.25
N ILE A 173 -15.23 7.50 7.35
CA ILE A 173 -15.08 8.38 8.52
C ILE A 173 -16.07 8.01 9.63
N GLY A 174 -17.32 7.69 9.29
CA GLY A 174 -18.43 7.64 10.24
C GLY A 174 -18.80 6.25 10.76
N LEU A 175 -18.33 5.17 10.14
CA LEU A 175 -18.77 3.81 10.48
C LEU A 175 -17.64 2.93 11.01
N LYS A 176 -17.98 2.02 11.93
CA LYS A 176 -17.10 0.91 12.31
C LYS A 176 -16.90 0.01 11.09
N PHE A 177 -15.64 -0.27 10.73
CA PHE A 177 -15.25 -0.89 9.45
C PHE A 177 -15.69 -0.10 8.21
N GLY A 178 -15.75 1.23 8.34
CA GLY A 178 -16.27 2.15 7.33
C GLY A 178 -15.65 2.00 5.95
N PHE A 179 -14.37 1.63 5.87
CA PHE A 179 -13.73 1.31 4.60
C PHE A 179 -14.38 0.12 3.89
N LEU A 180 -14.58 -1.00 4.58
CA LEU A 180 -15.16 -2.22 3.99
C LEU A 180 -16.58 -1.94 3.51
N ILE A 181 -17.37 -1.26 4.36
CA ILE A 181 -18.74 -0.86 4.05
C ILE A 181 -18.74 0.10 2.86
N GLY A 182 -17.90 1.13 2.89
CA GLY A 182 -17.75 2.11 1.82
C GLY A 182 -17.38 1.46 0.49
N MET A 183 -16.43 0.54 0.48
CA MET A 183 -16.05 -0.21 -0.73
C MET A 183 -17.21 -1.03 -1.29
N ILE A 184 -17.90 -1.82 -0.46
CA ILE A 184 -19.04 -2.63 -0.89
C ILE A 184 -20.16 -1.73 -1.44
N LEU A 185 -20.55 -0.69 -0.70
CA LEU A 185 -21.58 0.25 -1.12
C LEU A 185 -21.18 0.99 -2.40
N GLY A 186 -19.94 1.46 -2.48
CA GLY A 186 -19.41 2.17 -3.64
C GLY A 186 -19.45 1.31 -4.90
N VAL A 187 -19.01 0.06 -4.81
CA VAL A 187 -19.07 -0.91 -5.91
C VAL A 187 -20.51 -1.21 -6.29
N VAL A 188 -21.38 -1.55 -5.33
CA VAL A 188 -22.79 -1.85 -5.60
C VAL A 188 -23.48 -0.67 -6.26
N LEU A 189 -23.32 0.55 -5.74
CA LEU A 189 -23.89 1.75 -6.31
C LEU A 189 -23.34 2.00 -7.72
N TYR A 190 -22.03 1.88 -7.93
CA TYR A 190 -21.42 2.04 -9.25
C TYR A 190 -22.04 1.11 -10.29
N TYR A 191 -22.13 -0.19 -10.00
CA TYR A 191 -22.69 -1.17 -10.95
C TYR A 191 -24.20 -1.08 -11.13
N THR A 192 -24.95 -0.77 -10.07
CA THR A 192 -26.43 -0.69 -10.12
C THR A 192 -26.94 0.61 -10.74
N THR A 193 -26.16 1.68 -10.72
CA THR A 193 -26.59 2.96 -11.27
C THR A 193 -25.93 3.29 -12.62
N ASP A 194 -24.96 2.51 -13.10
CA ASP A 194 -24.26 2.78 -14.36
C ASP A 194 -24.97 2.11 -15.53
N SER A 195 -25.66 2.93 -16.32
CA SER A 195 -26.35 2.54 -17.54
C SER A 195 -25.40 1.95 -18.60
N ARG A 196 -24.12 2.39 -18.65
CA ARG A 196 -23.12 1.83 -19.58
C ARG A 196 -22.76 0.40 -19.17
N VAL A 197 -22.52 0.18 -17.88
CA VAL A 197 -22.20 -1.15 -17.34
C VAL A 197 -23.42 -2.08 -17.37
N LYS A 198 -24.63 -1.58 -17.05
CA LYS A 198 -25.88 -2.31 -17.22
C LYS A 198 -26.06 -2.79 -18.65
N ASN A 199 -25.79 -1.93 -19.64
CA ASN A 199 -25.88 -2.32 -21.05
C ASN A 199 -24.84 -3.37 -21.43
N THR A 200 -23.59 -3.25 -20.97
CA THR A 200 -22.56 -4.29 -21.19
C THR A 200 -22.90 -5.62 -20.52
N PHE A 201 -23.40 -5.62 -19.28
CA PHE A 201 -23.84 -6.82 -18.58
C PHE A 201 -25.07 -7.46 -19.24
N LYS A 202 -26.06 -6.65 -19.61
CA LYS A 202 -27.27 -7.10 -20.33
C LYS A 202 -26.92 -7.66 -21.70
N PHE A 203 -25.96 -7.05 -22.41
CA PHE A 203 -25.44 -7.56 -23.68
C PHE A 203 -24.70 -8.89 -23.49
N LYS A 204 -23.85 -9.03 -22.46
CA LYS A 204 -23.12 -10.27 -22.17
C LYS A 204 -24.06 -11.42 -21.75
N ILE A 205 -25.08 -11.15 -20.95
CA ILE A 205 -26.12 -12.14 -20.58
C ILE A 205 -26.96 -12.53 -21.80
N THR A 206 -27.32 -11.58 -22.66
CA THR A 206 -28.07 -11.86 -23.91
C THR A 206 -27.22 -12.66 -24.89
N PHE A 207 -25.92 -12.40 -24.98
CA PHE A 207 -24.97 -13.14 -25.81
C PHE A 207 -24.80 -14.59 -25.32
N PHE A 208 -24.71 -14.82 -24.01
CA PHE A 208 -24.66 -16.18 -23.44
C PHE A 208 -26.00 -16.94 -23.57
N LYS A 209 -27.14 -16.25 -23.59
CA LYS A 209 -28.45 -16.87 -23.89
C LYS A 209 -28.68 -17.17 -25.38
N LYS A 210 -27.91 -16.57 -26.30
CA LYS A 210 -28.05 -16.74 -27.76
C LYS A 210 -27.09 -17.74 -28.38
N LYS A 211 -26.20 -18.37 -27.61
CA LYS A 211 -25.48 -19.56 -28.07
C LYS A 211 -26.32 -20.81 -27.72
N PRO A 212 -27.07 -21.38 -28.67
CA PRO A 212 -27.38 -22.80 -28.55
C PRO A 212 -26.05 -23.57 -28.61
N PHE A 213 -25.96 -24.65 -27.83
CA PHE A 213 -24.97 -25.69 -28.08
C PHE A 213 -25.13 -26.21 -29.52
#